data_AF-A0AAD9P433-F1
#
_entry.id   AF-A0AAD9P433-F1
#
_cell.length_a   1.000
_cell.length_b   1.000
_cell.length_c   1.000
_cell.angle_alpha   90.00
_cell.angle_beta   90.00
_cell.angle_gamma   90.00
#
_symmetry.space_group_name_H-M   'P 1'
#
loop_
_entity.id
_entity.type
_entity.pdbx_description
1 polymer ?
#
loop_
_entity_poly.entity_id
_entity_poly.type
_entity_poly.pdbx_seq_one_letter_code
_entity_poly.pdbx_strand_id
1 'polypeptide(L)'
;MADLLGSILGSMERPPSLGDAERKKARERKKQLEKLKEQEKEKLNKFRLQIQKRINGFIKDGQQQNMRLEPMAKVFRAIVHEVADVAGLTSFSFGQEEIDRYVMLWKKEFAPSDEELSAYRKGEEWDPEKAKELVRLKELETVARETRTTSKSETFVPHSNYKDKYEHLIGKVAAKDAAQITTANKSYGFVPSENKRDSRTIEQVMAENKARKKLKTEHDRELATASETTKPEATASSEETS
;
A
#
# COMPACT_ATOMS: atom_id res chain seq x y z
N MET A 1 -24.71 -6.52 64.53
CA MET A 1 -23.43 -7.05 64.05
C MET A 1 -22.86 -6.01 63.10
N ALA A 2 -21.73 -5.38 63.44
CA ALA A 2 -21.13 -4.36 62.59
C ALA A 2 -20.49 -5.02 61.36
N ASP A 3 -20.71 -4.44 60.19
CA ASP A 3 -20.19 -4.90 58.92
C ASP A 3 -18.66 -4.79 58.90
N LEU A 4 -18.00 -5.93 59.09
CA LEU A 4 -16.54 -6.05 59.19
C LEU A 4 -15.86 -5.56 57.90
N LEU A 5 -16.50 -5.76 56.75
CA LEU A 5 -16.01 -5.28 55.47
C LEU A 5 -16.11 -3.75 55.36
N GLY A 6 -17.18 -3.17 55.91
CA GLY A 6 -17.32 -1.71 56.02
C GLY A 6 -16.27 -1.06 56.92
N SER A 7 -15.87 -1.73 57.99
CA SER A 7 -14.78 -1.26 58.87
C SER A 7 -13.41 -1.32 58.20
N ILE A 8 -13.15 -2.33 57.36
CA ILE A 8 -11.88 -2.50 56.65
C ILE A 8 -11.79 -1.55 55.44
N LEU A 9 -12.87 -1.38 54.67
CA LEU A 9 -12.93 -0.40 53.57
C LEU A 9 -12.87 1.04 54.07
N GLY A 10 -13.39 1.33 55.26
CA GLY A 10 -13.29 2.64 55.90
C GLY A 10 -11.88 2.98 56.39
N SER A 11 -11.06 1.97 56.73
CA SER A 11 -9.68 2.13 57.21
C SER A 11 -8.62 2.23 56.11
N MET A 12 -8.98 1.96 54.85
CA MET A 12 -8.07 2.17 53.73
C MET A 12 -7.87 3.67 53.48
N GLU A 13 -6.62 4.07 53.27
CA GLU A 13 -6.28 5.45 52.89
C GLU A 13 -7.02 5.80 51.59
N ARG A 14 -7.95 6.75 51.67
CA ARG A 14 -8.74 7.15 50.51
C ARG A 14 -7.78 7.75 49.47
N PRO A 15 -7.94 7.44 48.18
CA PRO A 15 -7.15 8.09 47.14
C PRO A 15 -7.34 9.61 47.28
N PRO A 16 -6.27 10.41 47.10
CA PRO A 16 -6.32 11.85 47.36
C PRO A 16 -7.46 12.48 46.56
N SER A 17 -8.53 12.85 47.27
CA SER A 17 -9.65 13.55 46.66
C SER A 17 -9.22 14.99 46.45
N LEU A 18 -9.11 15.40 45.18
CA LEU A 18 -8.92 16.81 44.82
C LEU A 18 -9.91 17.67 45.60
N GLY A 19 -9.40 18.64 46.36
CA GLY A 19 -10.23 19.57 47.13
C GLY A 19 -11.14 20.39 46.23
N ASP A 20 -12.22 20.98 46.75
CA ASP A 20 -13.18 21.74 45.93
C ASP A 20 -12.54 22.89 45.14
N ALA A 21 -11.49 23.51 45.70
CA ALA A 21 -10.68 24.52 45.03
C ALA A 21 -9.88 23.95 43.84
N GLU A 22 -9.34 22.74 43.97
CA GLU A 22 -8.59 22.06 42.91
C GLU A 22 -9.53 21.55 41.80
N ARG A 23 -10.71 21.06 42.17
CA ARG A 23 -11.77 20.70 41.22
C ARG A 23 -12.23 21.90 40.40
N LYS A 24 -12.35 23.08 41.01
CA LYS A 24 -12.69 24.33 40.31
C LYS A 24 -11.58 24.72 39.32
N LYS A 25 -10.31 24.72 39.76
CA LYS A 25 -9.15 24.99 38.88
C LYS A 25 -9.04 23.98 37.73
N ALA A 26 -9.29 22.70 37.98
CA ALA A 26 -9.29 21.66 36.95
C ALA A 26 -10.40 21.87 35.90
N ARG A 27 -11.61 22.25 36.34
CA ARG A 27 -12.72 22.59 35.43
C ARG A 27 -12.42 23.82 34.59
N GLU A 28 -11.80 24.86 35.18
CA GLU A 28 -11.39 26.07 34.45
C GLU A 28 -10.32 25.76 33.39
N ARG A 29 -9.29 24.97 33.73
CA ARG A 29 -8.28 24.50 32.76
C ARG A 29 -8.91 23.70 31.62
N LYS A 30 -9.85 22.80 31.93
CA LYS A 30 -10.57 22.02 30.92
C LYS A 30 -11.36 22.92 29.96
N LYS A 31 -12.11 23.91 30.49
CA LYS A 31 -12.85 24.88 29.69
C LYS A 31 -11.94 25.73 28.80
N GLN A 32 -10.78 26.15 29.31
CA GLN A 32 -9.78 26.88 28.52
C GLN A 32 -9.25 26.03 27.36
N LEU A 33 -8.92 24.76 27.62
CA LEU A 33 -8.48 23.82 26.58
C LEU A 33 -9.58 23.56 25.53
N GLU A 34 -10.83 23.40 25.95
CA GLU A 34 -11.96 23.24 25.02
C GLU A 34 -12.14 24.47 24.14
N LYS A 35 -12.05 25.68 24.70
CA LYS A 35 -12.13 26.92 23.94
C LYS A 35 -10.99 27.05 22.92
N LEU A 36 -9.77 26.68 23.29
CA LEU A 36 -8.63 26.67 22.37
C LEU A 36 -8.83 25.67 21.22
N LYS A 37 -9.30 24.45 21.53
CA LYS A 37 -9.61 23.43 20.52
C LYS A 37 -10.71 23.87 19.56
N GLU A 38 -11.74 24.54 20.06
CA GLU A 38 -12.82 25.04 19.23
C GLU A 38 -12.33 26.16 18.29
N GLN A 39 -11.51 27.07 18.80
CA GLN A 39 -10.86 28.10 17.97
C GLN A 39 -9.94 27.49 16.90
N GLU A 40 -9.17 26.45 17.23
CA GLU A 40 -8.35 25.73 16.26
C GLU A 40 -9.22 25.08 15.18
N LYS A 41 -10.29 24.38 15.58
CA LYS A 41 -11.24 23.76 14.64
C LYS A 41 -11.89 24.80 13.72
N GLU A 42 -12.29 25.94 14.25
CA GLU A 42 -12.83 27.04 13.43
C GLU A 42 -11.79 27.58 12.44
N LYS A 43 -10.53 27.75 12.86
CA LYS A 43 -9.45 28.18 11.95
C LYS A 43 -9.24 27.17 10.82
N LEU A 44 -9.21 25.88 11.13
CA LEU A 44 -9.08 24.81 10.12
C LEU A 44 -10.27 24.79 9.16
N ASN A 45 -11.50 24.98 9.65
CA ASN A 45 -12.69 25.05 8.82
C ASN A 45 -12.69 26.27 7.90
N LYS A 46 -12.32 27.44 8.42
CA LYS A 46 -12.17 28.66 7.62
C LYS A 46 -11.13 28.47 6.51
N PHE A 47 -9.99 27.86 6.84
CA PHE A 47 -8.97 27.54 5.86
C PHE A 47 -9.46 26.56 4.78
N ARG A 48 -10.18 25.49 5.17
CA ARG A 48 -10.78 24.53 4.24
C ARG A 48 -11.70 25.23 3.23
N LEU A 49 -12.56 26.13 3.69
CA LEU A 49 -13.46 26.90 2.83
C LEU A 49 -12.70 27.84 1.88
N GLN A 50 -11.62 28.46 2.35
CA GLN A 50 -10.77 29.32 1.52
C GLN A 50 -10.09 28.53 0.40
N ILE A 51 -9.48 27.39 0.74
CA ILE A 51 -8.83 26.51 -0.22
C ILE A 51 -9.83 25.94 -1.23
N GLN A 52 -11.02 25.54 -0.78
CA GLN A 52 -12.07 25.06 -1.68
C GLN A 52 -12.47 26.13 -2.72
N LYS A 53 -12.63 27.38 -2.29
CA LYS A 53 -12.91 28.49 -3.22
C LYS A 53 -11.77 28.71 -4.21
N ARG A 54 -10.52 28.67 -3.73
CA ARG A 54 -9.31 28.83 -4.56
C ARG A 54 -9.17 27.71 -5.61
N ILE A 55 -9.35 26.46 -5.19
CA ILE A 55 -9.33 25.29 -6.08
C ILE A 55 -10.47 25.34 -7.09
N ASN A 56 -11.67 25.73 -6.67
CA ASN A 56 -12.80 25.89 -7.60
C ASN A 56 -12.53 26.99 -8.64
N GLY A 57 -11.85 28.09 -8.27
CA GLY A 57 -11.39 29.10 -9.22
C GLY A 57 -10.40 28.52 -10.24
N PHE A 58 -9.37 27.83 -9.75
CA PHE A 58 -8.36 27.18 -10.57
C PHE A 58 -8.93 26.17 -11.58
N ILE A 59 -9.95 25.39 -11.17
CA ILE A 59 -10.62 24.44 -12.06
C ILE A 59 -11.38 25.18 -13.18
N LYS A 60 -12.04 26.30 -12.86
CA LYS A 60 -12.81 27.10 -13.82
C LYS A 60 -11.95 27.83 -14.84
N ASP A 61 -10.79 28.35 -14.43
CA ASP A 61 -9.96 29.20 -15.29
C ASP A 61 -9.43 28.47 -16.53
N GLY A 62 -9.35 27.13 -16.51
CA GLY A 62 -9.03 26.30 -17.69
C GLY A 62 -7.58 26.40 -18.19
N GLN A 63 -6.97 27.58 -18.16
CA GLN A 63 -5.66 27.92 -18.74
C GLN A 63 -4.48 27.39 -17.94
N GLN A 64 -4.53 27.47 -16.60
CA GLN A 64 -3.43 27.00 -15.75
C GLN A 64 -3.48 25.47 -15.63
N GLN A 65 -2.34 24.81 -15.87
CA GLN A 65 -2.21 23.35 -15.76
C GLN A 65 -1.96 22.91 -14.32
N ASN A 66 -1.22 23.73 -13.57
CA ASN A 66 -0.84 23.49 -12.19
C ASN A 66 -0.97 24.77 -11.34
N MET A 67 -1.03 24.60 -10.02
CA MET A 67 -1.09 25.69 -9.05
C MET A 67 -0.19 25.36 -7.86
N ARG A 68 0.78 26.25 -7.60
CA ARG A 68 1.63 26.20 -6.41
C ARG A 68 0.97 26.98 -5.27
N LEU A 69 0.92 26.36 -4.10
CA LEU A 69 0.46 26.99 -2.86
C LEU A 69 1.65 27.38 -1.98
N GLU A 70 1.39 28.24 -1.01
CA GLU A 70 2.38 28.69 -0.05
C GLU A 70 2.85 27.54 0.87
N PRO A 71 4.10 27.57 1.34
CA PRO A 71 4.57 26.65 2.38
C PRO A 71 3.68 26.71 3.61
N MET A 72 3.31 25.54 4.14
CA MET A 72 2.38 25.47 5.27
C MET A 72 2.65 24.27 6.18
N ALA A 73 2.23 24.39 7.44
CA ALA A 73 2.35 23.32 8.41
C ALA A 73 1.58 22.05 7.97
N LYS A 74 2.03 20.90 8.48
CA LYS A 74 1.53 19.57 8.11
C LYS A 74 0.00 19.43 8.15
N VAL A 75 -0.66 20.05 9.13
CA VAL A 75 -2.13 19.98 9.28
C VAL A 75 -2.85 20.68 8.13
N PHE A 76 -2.42 21.91 7.78
CA PHE A 76 -3.02 22.66 6.66
C PHE A 76 -2.75 21.96 5.33
N ARG A 77 -1.56 21.41 5.16
CA ARG A 77 -1.17 20.63 3.99
C ARG A 77 -2.06 19.40 3.79
N ALA A 78 -2.37 18.68 4.87
CA ALA A 78 -3.29 17.54 4.82
C ALA A 78 -4.69 17.95 4.35
N ILE A 79 -5.20 19.12 4.80
CA ILE A 79 -6.49 19.66 4.35
C ILE A 79 -6.45 19.97 2.85
N VAL A 80 -5.35 20.54 2.35
CA VAL A 80 -5.21 20.80 0.91
C VAL A 80 -5.29 19.50 0.11
N HIS A 81 -4.57 18.46 0.52
CA HIS A 81 -4.63 17.15 -0.14
C HIS A 81 -6.05 16.57 -0.11
N GLU A 82 -6.74 16.59 1.04
CA GLU A 82 -8.12 16.12 1.15
C GLU A 82 -9.06 16.86 0.19
N VAL A 83 -8.99 18.19 0.13
CA VAL A 83 -9.85 19.00 -0.75
C VAL A 83 -9.49 18.77 -2.22
N ALA A 84 -8.22 18.62 -2.56
CA ALA A 84 -7.76 18.34 -3.91
C ALA A 84 -8.24 16.96 -4.39
N ASP A 85 -8.15 15.93 -3.55
CA ASP A 85 -8.59 14.57 -3.86
C ASP A 85 -10.11 14.54 -4.11
N VAL A 86 -10.90 15.25 -3.29
CA VAL A 86 -12.36 15.40 -3.50
C VAL A 86 -12.66 16.13 -4.81
N ALA A 87 -11.85 17.12 -5.19
CA ALA A 87 -11.99 17.84 -6.45
C ALA A 87 -11.46 17.07 -7.67
N GLY A 88 -10.87 15.88 -7.47
CA GLY A 88 -10.30 15.06 -8.55
C GLY A 88 -8.99 15.63 -9.13
N LEU A 89 -8.26 16.42 -8.36
CA LEU A 89 -6.95 16.96 -8.72
C LEU A 89 -5.82 16.08 -8.19
N THR A 90 -4.69 16.08 -8.89
CA THR A 90 -3.49 15.40 -8.43
C THR A 90 -2.70 16.35 -7.53
N SER A 91 -2.33 15.92 -6.32
CA SER A 91 -1.68 16.78 -5.34
C SER A 91 -0.38 16.18 -4.82
N PHE A 92 0.70 16.95 -4.82
CA PHE A 92 2.00 16.53 -4.30
C PHE A 92 2.65 17.62 -3.45
N SER A 93 3.44 17.19 -2.45
CA SER A 93 4.15 18.08 -1.54
C SER A 93 5.65 18.02 -1.77
N PHE A 94 6.29 19.18 -1.90
CA PHE A 94 7.73 19.34 -2.17
C PHE A 94 8.37 20.28 -1.14
N GLY A 95 9.69 20.25 -1.03
CA GLY A 95 10.45 20.98 -0.03
C GLY A 95 10.74 20.16 1.24
N GLN A 96 11.45 20.78 2.17
CA GLN A 96 11.90 20.16 3.42
C GLN A 96 10.85 20.35 4.53
N GLU A 97 10.59 19.30 5.31
CA GLU A 97 9.65 19.37 6.44
C GLU A 97 10.10 20.47 7.42
N GLU A 98 9.13 21.23 7.95
CA GLU A 98 9.32 22.34 8.91
C GLU A 98 9.98 23.62 8.39
N ILE A 99 10.56 23.63 7.17
CA ILE A 99 11.19 24.83 6.59
C ILE A 99 10.30 25.46 5.52
N ASP A 100 10.19 24.80 4.37
CA ASP A 100 9.58 25.37 3.16
C ASP A 100 8.61 24.42 2.47
N ARG A 101 8.19 23.34 3.15
CA ARG A 101 7.31 22.33 2.54
C ARG A 101 6.00 22.93 2.03
N TYR A 102 5.83 22.92 0.71
CA TYR A 102 4.70 23.47 -0.02
C TYR A 102 3.94 22.40 -0.81
N VAL A 103 2.72 22.73 -1.25
CA VAL A 103 1.86 21.83 -2.04
C VAL A 103 1.74 22.38 -3.45
N MET A 104 1.86 21.48 -4.43
CA MET A 104 1.47 21.75 -5.80
C MET A 104 0.30 20.87 -6.19
N LEU A 105 -0.62 21.46 -6.94
CA LEU A 105 -1.82 20.83 -7.45
C LEU A 105 -1.75 20.83 -8.97
N TRP A 106 -2.15 19.72 -9.57
CA TRP A 106 -2.26 19.55 -11.02
C TRP A 106 -3.66 19.09 -11.38
N LYS A 107 -4.11 19.53 -12.55
CA LYS A 107 -5.28 18.94 -13.20
C LYS A 107 -4.97 17.50 -13.59
N LYS A 108 -5.98 16.64 -13.55
CA LYS A 108 -5.83 15.20 -13.82
C LYS A 108 -5.21 14.91 -15.19
N GLU A 109 -5.53 15.72 -16.19
CA GLU A 109 -5.02 15.61 -17.57
C GLU A 109 -3.55 16.03 -17.69
N PHE A 110 -3.07 16.86 -16.77
CA PHE A 110 -1.71 17.41 -16.74
C PHE A 110 -0.95 16.91 -15.51
N ALA A 111 -1.28 15.70 -15.03
CA ALA A 111 -0.60 15.11 -13.90
C ALA A 111 0.88 14.86 -14.26
N PRO A 112 1.83 15.24 -13.39
CA PRO A 112 3.25 15.13 -13.70
C PRO A 112 3.68 13.67 -13.77
N SER A 113 4.66 13.38 -14.63
CA SER A 113 5.28 12.06 -14.71
C SER A 113 6.15 11.74 -13.48
N ASP A 114 6.46 10.47 -13.25
CA ASP A 114 7.33 10.07 -12.13
C ASP A 114 8.74 10.68 -12.21
N GLU A 115 9.23 10.92 -13.43
CA GLU A 115 10.52 11.59 -13.67
C GLU A 115 10.45 13.07 -13.31
N GLU A 116 9.37 13.75 -13.71
CA GLU A 116 9.07 15.14 -13.33
C GLU A 116 8.99 15.30 -11.80
N LEU A 117 8.25 14.39 -11.15
CA LEU A 117 8.12 14.38 -9.69
C LEU A 117 9.48 14.23 -9.00
N SER A 118 10.37 13.43 -9.58
CA SER A 118 11.72 13.23 -9.05
C SER A 118 12.58 14.47 -9.20
N ALA A 119 12.50 15.19 -10.33
CA ALA A 119 13.16 16.48 -10.52
C ALA A 119 12.66 17.52 -9.49
N TYR A 120 11.35 17.66 -9.32
CA TYR A 120 10.77 18.56 -8.32
C TYR A 120 11.17 18.22 -6.88
N ARG A 121 11.32 16.93 -6.53
CA ARG A 121 11.79 16.51 -5.21
C ARG A 121 13.27 16.83 -4.97
N LYS A 122 14.08 16.85 -6.03
CA LYS A 122 15.49 17.26 -5.98
C LYS A 122 15.66 18.78 -6.00
N GLY A 123 14.61 19.52 -6.36
CA GLY A 123 14.68 20.97 -6.57
C GLY A 123 15.29 21.37 -7.91
N GLU A 124 15.33 20.44 -8.87
CA GLU A 124 15.79 20.70 -10.24
C GLU A 124 14.63 21.29 -11.06
N GLU A 125 14.92 22.28 -11.90
CA GLU A 125 13.94 22.86 -12.83
C GLU A 125 13.70 21.89 -13.98
N TRP A 126 12.45 21.44 -14.14
CA TRP A 126 12.08 20.52 -15.21
C TRP A 126 11.75 21.29 -16.49
N ASP A 127 12.63 21.16 -17.48
CA ASP A 127 12.38 21.64 -18.84
C ASP A 127 11.79 20.50 -19.70
N PRO A 128 10.58 20.68 -20.29
CA PRO A 128 9.92 19.64 -21.07
C PRO A 128 10.65 19.26 -22.37
N GLU A 129 11.52 20.14 -22.87
CA GLU A 129 12.34 19.87 -24.07
C GLU A 129 13.55 18.98 -23.74
N LYS A 130 14.28 19.30 -22.66
CA LYS A 130 15.41 18.48 -22.17
C LYS A 130 14.96 17.08 -21.78
N ALA A 131 13.74 16.95 -21.26
CA ALA A 131 13.13 15.67 -20.96
C ALA A 131 12.98 14.77 -22.19
N LYS A 132 12.47 15.31 -23.30
CA LYS A 132 12.31 14.56 -24.56
C LYS A 132 13.67 14.14 -25.13
N GLU A 133 14.67 14.99 -25.00
CA GLU A 133 16.04 14.68 -25.41
C GLU A 133 16.66 13.58 -24.55
N LEU A 134 16.47 13.61 -23.23
CA LEU A 134 16.92 12.56 -22.30
C LEU A 134 16.22 11.23 -22.56
N VAL A 135 14.91 11.23 -22.78
CA VAL A 135 14.16 10.02 -23.15
C VAL A 135 14.71 9.44 -24.45
N ARG A 136 14.90 10.27 -25.47
CA ARG A 136 15.45 9.85 -26.76
C ARG A 136 16.87 9.29 -26.63
N LEU A 137 17.72 9.92 -25.83
CA LEU A 137 19.09 9.43 -25.55
C LEU A 137 19.07 8.09 -24.83
N LYS A 138 18.21 7.93 -23.83
CA LYS A 138 18.06 6.70 -23.06
C LYS A 138 17.51 5.56 -23.91
N GLU A 139 16.53 5.84 -24.78
CA GLU A 139 16.04 4.88 -25.78
C GLU A 139 17.16 4.45 -26.73
N LEU A 140 17.90 5.40 -27.29
CA LEU A 140 19.05 5.10 -28.14
C LEU A 140 20.12 4.27 -27.41
N GLU A 141 20.37 4.54 -26.12
CA GLU A 141 21.30 3.75 -25.30
C GLU A 141 20.79 2.34 -25.05
N THR A 142 19.49 2.16 -24.76
CA THR A 142 18.90 0.82 -24.59
C THR A 142 18.95 0.02 -25.87
N VAL A 143 18.60 0.61 -27.02
CA VAL A 143 18.71 -0.03 -28.33
C VAL A 143 20.18 -0.34 -28.67
N ALA A 144 21.12 0.56 -28.37
CA ALA A 144 22.54 0.31 -28.53
C ALA A 144 23.05 -0.83 -27.63
N ARG A 145 22.51 -0.95 -26.41
CA ARG A 145 22.83 -2.04 -25.48
C ARG A 145 22.27 -3.37 -25.97
N GLU A 146 21.02 -3.39 -26.42
CA GLU A 146 20.36 -4.57 -26.97
C GLU A 146 21.06 -5.05 -28.24
N THR A 147 21.37 -4.14 -29.17
CA THR A 147 22.16 -4.46 -30.37
C THR A 147 23.58 -4.93 -30.04
N ARG A 148 24.22 -4.41 -28.98
CA ARG A 148 25.51 -4.95 -28.48
C ARG A 148 25.40 -6.34 -27.85
N THR A 149 24.26 -6.67 -27.24
CA THR A 149 24.02 -8.01 -26.69
C THR A 149 23.65 -9.04 -27.76
N THR A 150 22.97 -8.63 -28.83
CA THR A 150 22.61 -9.54 -29.94
C THR A 150 23.73 -9.69 -30.97
N SER A 151 24.60 -8.70 -31.15
CA SER A 151 25.76 -8.77 -32.05
C SER A 151 26.98 -9.51 -31.48
N LYS A 152 26.97 -9.88 -30.19
CA LYS A 152 28.07 -10.64 -29.54
C LYS A 152 27.76 -12.13 -29.36
N SER A 153 27.18 -12.75 -30.38
CA SER A 153 27.12 -14.21 -30.48
C SER A 153 27.70 -14.72 -31.80
N GLU A 154 28.87 -14.21 -32.22
CA GLU A 154 29.77 -15.10 -32.94
C GLU A 154 30.31 -16.08 -31.90
N THR A 155 29.90 -17.34 -32.00
CA THR A 155 30.41 -18.42 -31.16
C THR A 155 31.91 -18.51 -31.36
N PHE A 156 32.68 -17.87 -30.49
CA PHE A 156 34.13 -17.98 -30.46
C PHE A 156 34.46 -19.43 -30.09
N VAL A 157 34.78 -20.23 -31.10
CA VAL A 157 35.32 -21.56 -30.90
C VAL A 157 36.84 -21.39 -30.76
N PRO A 158 37.42 -21.50 -29.55
CA PRO A 158 38.85 -21.39 -29.38
C PRO A 158 39.55 -22.44 -30.26
N HIS A 159 40.62 -22.03 -30.96
CA HIS A 159 41.31 -22.85 -31.97
C HIS A 159 41.96 -24.12 -31.39
N SER A 160 42.19 -24.14 -30.07
CA SER A 160 42.63 -25.33 -29.35
C SER A 160 41.89 -25.44 -28.02
N ASN A 161 41.45 -26.65 -27.70
CA ASN A 161 40.86 -26.95 -26.41
C ASN A 161 42.00 -27.16 -25.41
N TYR A 162 42.19 -26.23 -24.47
CA TYR A 162 43.25 -26.29 -23.45
C TYR A 162 43.24 -27.60 -22.63
N LYS A 163 42.10 -28.31 -22.61
CA LYS A 163 41.96 -29.62 -21.99
C LYS A 163 42.85 -30.69 -22.64
N ASP A 164 43.11 -30.59 -23.94
CA ASP A 164 43.94 -31.56 -24.67
C ASP A 164 45.41 -31.50 -24.21
N LYS A 165 45.86 -30.32 -23.75
CA LYS A 165 47.21 -30.13 -23.21
C LYS A 165 47.46 -31.00 -21.96
N TYR A 166 46.45 -31.27 -21.13
CA TYR A 166 46.60 -32.03 -19.89
C TYR A 166 46.03 -33.44 -19.96
N GLU A 167 45.60 -33.86 -21.15
CA GLU A 167 44.99 -35.15 -21.37
C GLU A 167 45.93 -36.32 -21.00
N HIS A 168 47.24 -36.13 -21.20
CA HIS A 168 48.28 -37.06 -20.80
C HIS A 168 48.50 -37.14 -19.28
N LEU A 169 48.15 -36.09 -18.53
CA LEU A 169 48.33 -36.01 -17.07
C LEU A 169 47.08 -36.48 -16.31
N ILE A 170 45.89 -36.22 -16.87
CA ILE A 170 44.59 -36.52 -16.24
C ILE A 170 44.01 -37.84 -16.77
N GLY A 171 44.35 -38.25 -18.00
CA GLY A 171 43.83 -39.44 -18.66
C GLY A 171 42.41 -39.27 -19.22
N LYS A 172 42.20 -39.69 -20.48
CA LYS A 172 40.89 -39.60 -21.19
C LYS A 172 39.72 -40.22 -20.43
N VAL A 173 39.99 -41.31 -19.70
CA VAL A 173 38.96 -42.13 -19.04
C VAL A 173 38.59 -41.54 -17.68
N ALA A 174 39.57 -41.15 -16.87
CA ALA A 174 39.33 -40.55 -15.55
C ALA A 174 38.67 -39.16 -15.65
N ALA A 175 38.99 -38.38 -16.69
CA ALA A 175 38.39 -37.06 -16.90
C ALA A 175 36.88 -37.10 -17.19
N LYS A 176 36.38 -38.11 -17.92
CA LYS A 176 34.94 -38.23 -18.22
C LYS A 176 34.12 -38.61 -17.00
N ASP A 177 34.61 -39.56 -16.21
CA ASP A 177 33.94 -39.99 -14.98
C ASP A 177 33.99 -38.88 -13.89
N ALA A 178 35.12 -38.19 -13.76
CA ALA A 178 35.25 -37.05 -12.84
C ALA A 178 34.46 -35.81 -13.27
N ALA A 179 34.30 -35.56 -14.58
CA ALA A 179 33.45 -34.49 -15.09
C ALA A 179 31.97 -34.72 -14.76
N GLN A 180 31.52 -35.98 -14.73
CA GLN A 180 30.16 -36.33 -14.30
C GLN A 180 29.97 -36.03 -12.80
N ILE A 181 30.98 -36.34 -11.98
CA ILE A 181 30.99 -36.13 -10.51
C ILE A 181 31.04 -34.64 -10.12
N THR A 182 31.68 -33.78 -10.91
CA THR A 182 31.87 -32.35 -10.59
C THR A 182 30.75 -31.44 -11.07
N THR A 183 29.73 -31.97 -11.75
CA THR A 183 28.50 -31.20 -11.97
C THR A 183 27.80 -30.97 -10.62
N ALA A 184 27.89 -29.74 -10.09
CA ALA A 184 27.25 -29.40 -8.84
C ALA A 184 25.76 -29.77 -8.92
N ASN A 185 25.28 -30.49 -7.91
CA ASN A 185 23.93 -31.03 -7.87
C ASN A 185 22.92 -29.87 -7.84
N LYS A 186 22.42 -29.45 -8.99
CA LYS A 186 21.38 -28.40 -9.12
C LYS A 186 20.06 -28.79 -8.43
N SER A 187 19.98 -30.03 -7.95
CA SER A 187 18.83 -30.62 -7.26
C SER A 187 18.94 -30.59 -5.73
N TYR A 188 20.03 -30.09 -5.12
CA TYR A 188 20.08 -29.98 -3.66
C TYR A 188 19.02 -28.97 -3.18
N GLY A 189 17.94 -29.49 -2.58
CA GLY A 189 16.76 -28.73 -2.18
C GLY A 189 15.62 -28.67 -3.19
N PHE A 190 15.76 -29.25 -4.39
CA PHE A 190 14.70 -29.31 -5.41
C PHE A 190 14.32 -30.77 -5.71
N VAL A 191 13.20 -31.21 -5.15
CA VAL A 191 12.61 -32.53 -5.46
C VAL A 191 11.96 -32.44 -6.85
N PRO A 192 12.34 -33.28 -7.84
CA PRO A 192 11.65 -33.33 -9.12
C PRO A 192 10.16 -33.63 -8.95
N SER A 193 9.30 -33.06 -9.78
CA SER A 193 7.83 -33.24 -9.69
C SER A 193 7.38 -34.70 -9.76
N GLU A 194 8.15 -35.55 -10.46
CA GLU A 194 7.94 -36.99 -10.56
C GLU A 194 8.02 -37.72 -9.21
N ASN A 195 8.83 -37.19 -8.27
CA ASN A 195 9.02 -37.75 -6.94
C ASN A 195 8.19 -37.02 -5.86
N LYS A 196 7.38 -36.02 -6.23
CA LYS A 196 6.49 -35.33 -5.31
C LYS A 196 5.19 -36.13 -5.15
N ARG A 197 4.63 -36.10 -3.93
CA ARG A 197 3.32 -36.71 -3.64
C ARG A 197 2.17 -36.10 -4.44
N ASP A 198 2.32 -34.84 -4.89
CA ASP A 198 1.34 -34.15 -5.71
C ASP A 198 1.96 -33.85 -7.08
N SER A 199 1.44 -34.52 -8.11
CA SER A 199 1.84 -34.38 -9.51
C SER A 199 0.92 -33.46 -10.30
N ARG A 200 -0.11 -32.88 -9.66
CA ARG A 200 -1.06 -31.98 -10.33
C ARG A 200 -0.37 -30.68 -10.73
N THR A 201 -0.80 -30.13 -11.86
CA THR A 201 -0.32 -28.82 -12.30
C THR A 201 -0.91 -27.72 -11.41
N ILE A 202 -0.21 -26.58 -11.32
CA ILE A 202 -0.65 -25.42 -10.52
C ILE A 202 -2.05 -24.96 -10.96
N GLU A 203 -2.33 -25.02 -12.26
CA GLU A 203 -3.63 -24.65 -12.84
C GLU A 203 -4.75 -25.60 -12.41
N GLN A 204 -4.49 -26.91 -12.35
CA GLN A 204 -5.45 -27.89 -11.85
C GLN A 204 -5.78 -27.64 -10.38
N VAL A 205 -4.76 -27.37 -9.56
CA VAL A 205 -4.96 -27.04 -8.13
C VAL A 205 -5.74 -25.73 -7.95
N MET A 206 -5.48 -24.72 -8.78
CA MET A 206 -6.21 -23.46 -8.77
C MET A 206 -7.67 -23.64 -9.18
N ALA A 207 -7.95 -24.47 -10.19
CA ALA A 207 -9.30 -24.79 -10.64
C ALA A 207 -10.08 -25.58 -9.56
N GLU A 208 -9.45 -26.58 -8.95
CA GLU A 208 -10.06 -27.37 -7.87
C GLU A 208 -10.36 -26.51 -6.63
N ASN A 209 -9.46 -25.61 -6.25
CA ASN A 209 -9.70 -24.66 -5.16
C ASN A 209 -10.86 -23.71 -5.47
N LYS A 210 -10.98 -23.24 -6.72
CA LYS A 210 -12.13 -22.43 -7.15
C LYS A 210 -13.43 -23.24 -7.12
N ALA A 211 -13.42 -24.49 -7.58
CA ALA A 211 -14.59 -25.37 -7.56
C ALA A 211 -15.02 -25.73 -6.13
N ARG A 212 -14.08 -26.09 -5.24
CA ARG A 212 -14.37 -26.35 -3.82
C ARG A 212 -14.94 -25.13 -3.11
N LYS A 213 -14.48 -23.92 -3.45
CA LYS A 213 -15.04 -22.68 -2.90
C LYS A 213 -16.49 -22.47 -3.35
N LYS A 214 -16.82 -22.75 -4.62
CA LYS A 214 -18.19 -22.68 -5.15
C LYS A 214 -19.14 -23.68 -4.47
N LEU A 215 -18.72 -24.93 -4.34
CA LEU A 215 -19.51 -25.97 -3.68
C LEU A 215 -19.78 -25.65 -2.20
N LYS A 216 -18.81 -25.07 -1.48
CA LYS A 216 -19.04 -24.62 -0.09
C LYS A 216 -20.08 -23.50 -0.02
N THR A 217 -20.00 -22.51 -0.92
CA THR A 217 -20.99 -21.43 -0.96
C THR A 217 -22.39 -21.89 -1.37
N GLU A 218 -22.50 -22.95 -2.17
CA GLU A 218 -23.78 -23.55 -2.54
C GLU A 218 -24.37 -24.39 -1.38
N HIS A 219 -23.53 -25.18 -0.70
CA HIS A 219 -23.94 -25.93 0.48
C HIS A 219 -24.37 -25.01 1.65
N ASP A 220 -23.67 -23.91 1.88
CA ASP A 220 -24.05 -22.91 2.90
C ASP A 220 -25.36 -22.20 2.53
N ARG A 221 -25.67 -22.06 1.22
CA ARG A 221 -26.96 -21.54 0.73
C ARG A 221 -28.09 -22.55 0.89
N GLU A 222 -27.86 -23.83 0.62
CA GLU A 222 -28.86 -24.89 0.79
C GLU A 222 -29.20 -25.15 2.27
N LEU A 223 -28.22 -25.04 3.17
CA LEU A 223 -28.46 -25.09 4.62
C LEU A 223 -29.29 -23.89 5.11
N ALA A 224 -29.11 -22.71 4.52
CA ALA A 224 -29.90 -21.53 4.86
C ALA A 224 -31.37 -21.69 4.42
N THR A 225 -31.63 -22.24 3.23
CA THR A 225 -33.00 -22.45 2.72
C THR A 225 -33.74 -23.59 3.44
N ALA A 226 -33.04 -24.65 3.86
CA ALA A 226 -33.63 -25.73 4.66
C ALA A 226 -34.10 -25.27 6.05
N SER A 227 -33.43 -24.27 6.64
CA SER A 227 -33.78 -23.71 7.96
C SER A 227 -35.04 -22.82 7.97
N GLU A 228 -35.53 -22.39 6.79
CA GLU A 228 -36.67 -21.48 6.65
C GLU A 228 -38.01 -22.22 6.48
N THR A 229 -38.00 -23.56 6.29
CA THR A 229 -39.20 -24.35 5.99
C THR A 229 -39.85 -25.01 7.22
N THR A 230 -39.27 -24.90 8.42
CA THR A 230 -39.86 -25.40 9.67
C THR A 230 -40.39 -24.25 10.55
N LYS A 231 -41.51 -23.67 10.17
CA LYS A 231 -42.42 -22.95 11.08
C LYS A 231 -43.81 -23.61 10.98
N PRO A 232 -44.37 -24.16 12.08
CA PRO A 232 -45.70 -24.77 12.02
C PRO A 232 -46.78 -23.69 11.96
N GLU A 233 -47.64 -23.83 10.95
CA GLU A 233 -48.84 -23.02 10.71
C GLU A 233 -49.95 -23.48 11.67
N ALA A 234 -50.41 -22.58 12.54
CA ALA A 234 -51.47 -22.84 13.51
C ALA A 234 -52.84 -22.77 12.83
N THR A 235 -53.51 -23.91 12.68
CA THR A 235 -54.90 -24.02 12.24
C THR A 235 -55.83 -23.89 13.45
N ALA A 236 -56.64 -22.83 13.49
CA ALA A 236 -57.75 -22.68 14.42
C ALA A 236 -59.04 -23.16 13.74
N SER A 237 -59.57 -24.30 14.19
CA SER A 237 -60.87 -24.84 13.83
C SER A 237 -61.99 -24.15 14.61
N SER A 238 -62.99 -23.68 13.89
CA SER A 238 -64.31 -23.27 14.39
C SER A 238 -65.14 -24.49 14.80
N GLU A 239 -65.62 -24.55 16.05
CA GLU A 239 -66.64 -25.49 16.50
C GLU A 239 -68.01 -24.78 16.55
N GLU A 240 -68.94 -25.29 15.74
CA GLU A 240 -70.38 -25.19 15.90
C GLU A 240 -70.85 -26.20 16.98
N THR A 241 -71.80 -25.82 17.82
CA THR A 241 -72.89 -26.66 18.39
C THR A 241 -73.75 -25.73 19.27
N SER A 242 -75.01 -25.48 18.90
CA SER A 242 -76.24 -26.12 19.41
C SER A 242 -76.44 -25.97 20.92
#